data_AF-A0A845HTD2-F1
#
_entry.id   AF-A0A845HTD2-F1
#
_cell.length_a   1.000
_cell.length_b   1.000
_cell.length_c   1.000
_cell.angle_alpha   90.00
_cell.angle_beta   90.00
_cell.angle_gamma   90.00
#
_symmetry.space_group_name_H-M   'P 1'
#
loop_
_entity.id
_entity.type
_entity.pdbx_description
1 polymer ?
#
loop_
_entity_poly.entity_id
_entity_poly.type
_entity_poly.pdbx_seq_one_letter_code
_entity_poly.pdbx_strand_id
1 'polypeptide(L)'
;MLIQCGAAPLTLAIIYVMASCRLPVNEWSVAAVQGLLAAGLTWKLGLAAWWRPIQLLFPAALLAALALQLPPWLFLAAFLILLGLYWSTFRTQVPYYPSHPAVWDAVRQILPPPAAGGAPLRVIDIGSGLGGLVLYLARQRPDAECHGIELAPLPWLVSRLRAAVTGSRARFTLGDYEKLDFGRYRLVFAYLSPAAMPGLWRKAAAEMRPGAMLASYEFAIDARAPDRTIHATEGEDALYIWYF
;
A
#
# COMPACT_ATOMS: atom_id res chain seq x y z
N MET A 1 14.93 15.15 -4.65
CA MET A 1 15.24 16.03 -5.81
C MET A 1 15.34 17.50 -5.42
N LEU A 2 14.26 18.18 -4.97
CA LEU A 2 14.34 19.62 -4.68
C LEU A 2 15.45 20.04 -3.69
N ILE A 3 15.65 19.26 -2.62
CA ILE A 3 16.73 19.54 -1.64
C ILE A 3 18.12 19.40 -2.27
N GLN A 4 18.32 18.42 -3.15
CA GLN A 4 19.57 18.26 -3.89
C GLN A 4 19.80 19.44 -4.83
N CYS A 5 18.78 19.87 -5.56
CA CYS A 5 18.86 21.05 -6.41
C CYS A 5 19.16 22.31 -5.60
N GLY A 6 18.54 22.47 -4.43
CA GLY A 6 18.78 23.59 -3.52
C GLY A 6 20.17 23.58 -2.88
N ALA A 7 20.77 22.41 -2.66
CA ALA A 7 22.14 22.27 -2.16
C ALA A 7 23.20 22.59 -3.22
N ALA A 8 22.90 22.38 -4.51
CA ALA A 8 23.87 22.43 -5.59
C ALA A 8 24.66 23.76 -5.70
N PRO A 9 24.04 24.96 -5.58
CA PRO A 9 24.81 26.21 -5.64
C PRO A 9 25.84 26.34 -4.52
N LEU A 10 25.48 25.91 -3.29
CA LEU A 10 26.39 25.95 -2.15
C LEU A 10 27.49 24.90 -2.28
N THR A 11 27.17 23.72 -2.81
CA THR A 11 28.18 22.70 -3.17
C THR A 11 29.20 23.27 -4.14
N LEU A 12 28.75 23.92 -5.23
CA LEU A 12 29.64 24.52 -6.22
C LEU A 12 30.53 25.59 -5.59
N ALA A 13 30.00 26.43 -4.70
CA ALA A 13 30.79 27.43 -4.00
C ALA A 13 31.88 26.80 -3.11
N ILE A 14 31.54 25.76 -2.34
CA ILE A 14 32.51 25.05 -1.48
C ILE A 14 33.58 24.37 -2.33
N ILE A 15 33.19 23.70 -3.42
CA ILE A 15 34.12 23.03 -4.32
C ILE A 15 35.05 24.03 -5.01
N TYR A 16 34.53 25.19 -5.42
CA TYR A 16 35.34 26.27 -5.98
C TYR A 16 36.40 26.78 -4.98
N VAL A 17 36.02 26.97 -3.71
CA VAL A 17 36.96 27.35 -2.65
C VAL A 17 37.99 26.25 -2.40
N MET A 18 37.58 24.98 -2.34
CA MET A 18 38.50 23.85 -2.20
C MET A 18 39.53 23.83 -3.34
N ALA A 19 39.08 23.96 -4.58
CA ALA A 19 39.96 24.04 -5.75
C ALA A 19 40.91 25.24 -5.68
N SER A 20 40.41 26.41 -5.28
CA SER A 20 41.20 27.64 -5.12
C SER A 20 42.30 27.49 -4.05
N CYS A 21 42.02 26.72 -2.99
CA CYS A 21 42.97 26.37 -1.94
C CYS A 21 43.87 25.17 -2.29
N ARG A 22 43.84 24.68 -3.53
CA ARG A 22 44.60 23.49 -4.00
C ARG A 22 44.29 22.19 -3.22
N LEU A 23 43.10 22.08 -2.64
CA LEU A 23 42.63 20.83 -2.08
C LEU A 23 42.24 19.86 -3.22
N PRO A 24 42.36 18.53 -3.02
CA PRO A 24 41.99 17.56 -4.04
C PRO A 24 40.47 17.62 -4.28
N VAL A 25 40.09 17.90 -5.53
CA VAL A 25 38.70 17.88 -5.98
C VAL A 25 38.53 16.75 -6.98
N ASN A 26 37.71 15.77 -6.61
CA ASN A 26 37.26 14.68 -7.46
C ASN A 26 35.75 14.48 -7.33
N GLU A 27 35.17 13.62 -8.17
CA GLU A 27 33.74 13.33 -8.19
C GLU A 27 33.19 12.93 -6.81
N TRP A 28 33.95 12.13 -6.06
CA TRP A 28 33.59 11.68 -4.71
C TRP A 28 33.58 12.81 -3.68
N SER A 29 34.50 13.77 -3.78
CA SER A 29 34.51 14.96 -2.93
C SER A 29 33.29 15.85 -3.20
N VAL A 30 32.89 15.99 -4.47
CA VAL A 30 31.66 16.69 -4.85
C VAL A 30 30.43 15.98 -4.28
N ALA A 31 30.36 14.64 -4.42
CA ALA A 31 29.26 13.85 -3.87
C ALA A 31 29.16 13.94 -2.34
N ALA A 32 30.30 13.92 -1.63
CA ALA A 32 30.34 14.07 -0.18
C ALA A 32 29.85 15.46 0.26
N VAL A 33 30.37 16.54 -0.34
CA VAL A 33 29.94 17.91 -0.02
C VAL A 33 28.44 18.08 -0.32
N GLN A 34 28.00 17.65 -1.51
CA GLN A 34 26.60 17.69 -1.91
C GLN A 34 25.69 16.94 -0.92
N GLY A 35 26.07 15.71 -0.56
CA GLY A 35 25.30 14.86 0.35
C GLY A 35 25.20 15.45 1.75
N LEU A 36 26.30 15.97 2.29
CA LEU A 36 26.34 16.63 3.60
C LEU A 36 25.46 17.90 3.62
N LEU A 37 25.56 18.73 2.60
CA LEU A 37 24.73 19.94 2.48
C LEU A 37 23.25 19.60 2.32
N ALA A 38 22.91 18.63 1.48
CA ALA A 38 21.53 18.19 1.30
C ALA A 38 20.94 17.58 2.59
N ALA A 39 21.71 16.78 3.33
CA ALA A 39 21.31 16.26 4.63
C ALA A 39 21.13 17.37 5.68
N GLY A 40 22.02 18.37 5.68
CA GLY A 40 21.92 19.55 6.55
C GLY A 40 20.68 20.40 6.25
N LEU A 41 20.39 20.66 4.96
CA LEU A 41 19.16 21.33 4.54
C LEU A 41 17.91 20.54 4.93
N THR A 42 17.95 19.21 4.80
CA THR A 42 16.84 18.32 5.20
C THR A 42 16.55 18.44 6.69
N TRP A 43 17.59 18.49 7.53
CA TRP A 43 17.45 18.72 8.95
C TRP A 43 16.90 20.12 9.26
N LYS A 44 17.45 21.17 8.62
CA LYS A 44 17.02 22.56 8.81
C LYS A 44 15.55 22.79 8.43
N LEU A 45 15.07 22.11 7.39
CA LEU A 45 13.68 22.17 6.95
C LEU A 45 12.72 21.33 7.80
N GLY A 46 13.21 20.67 8.86
CA GLY A 46 12.36 19.90 9.78
C GLY A 46 11.78 18.62 9.17
N LEU A 47 12.38 18.09 8.10
CA LEU A 47 11.90 16.87 7.47
C LEU A 47 12.20 15.63 8.32
N ALA A 48 11.40 14.58 8.12
CA ALA A 48 11.51 13.33 8.87
C ALA A 48 12.94 12.76 8.82
N ALA A 49 13.40 12.18 9.95
CA ALA A 49 14.81 11.84 10.15
C ALA A 49 15.37 10.86 9.10
N TRP A 50 14.54 9.96 8.59
CA TRP A 50 14.91 8.97 7.56
C TRP A 50 15.23 9.59 6.20
N TRP A 51 14.81 10.83 5.93
CA TRP A 51 15.22 11.54 4.71
C TRP A 51 16.69 11.93 4.72
N ARG A 52 17.29 12.16 5.89
CA ARG A 52 18.69 12.60 6.01
C ARG A 52 19.67 11.59 5.41
N PRO A 53 19.65 10.29 5.78
CA PRO A 53 20.53 9.31 5.14
C PRO A 53 20.26 9.15 3.65
N ILE A 54 19.01 9.25 3.18
CA ILE A 54 18.69 9.23 1.74
C ILE A 54 19.39 10.38 1.02
N GLN A 55 19.30 11.59 1.56
CA GLN A 55 19.88 12.79 0.94
C GLN A 55 21.42 12.78 1.01
N LEU A 56 21.99 12.20 2.07
CA LEU A 56 23.43 12.02 2.20
C LEU A 56 23.98 11.04 1.15
N LEU A 57 23.31 9.90 0.97
CA LEU A 57 23.79 8.81 0.11
C LEU A 57 23.44 8.99 -1.37
N PHE A 58 22.43 9.83 -1.69
CA PHE A 58 21.94 9.99 -3.06
C PHE A 58 23.02 10.38 -4.09
N PRO A 59 23.90 11.39 -3.85
CA PRO A 59 24.95 11.73 -4.82
C PRO A 59 25.95 10.60 -5.06
N ALA A 60 26.31 9.86 -4.01
CA ALA A 60 27.18 8.68 -4.13
C ALA A 60 26.52 7.55 -4.92
N ALA A 61 25.23 7.30 -4.68
CA ALA A 61 24.44 6.34 -5.45
C ALA A 61 24.33 6.74 -6.94
N LEU A 62 24.22 8.03 -7.24
CA LEU A 62 24.22 8.55 -8.61
C LEU A 62 25.56 8.29 -9.31
N LEU A 63 26.68 8.59 -8.65
CA LEU A 63 28.02 8.29 -9.20
C LEU A 63 28.21 6.78 -9.42
N ALA A 64 27.78 5.95 -8.47
CA ALA A 64 27.84 4.50 -8.60
C ALA A 64 27.01 4.00 -9.80
N ALA A 65 25.79 4.54 -9.99
CA ALA A 65 24.94 4.20 -11.12
C ALA A 65 25.58 4.57 -12.46
N LEU A 66 26.25 5.73 -12.54
CA LEU A 66 26.99 6.16 -13.72
C LEU A 66 28.22 5.28 -13.97
N ALA A 67 28.99 4.97 -12.93
CA ALA A 67 30.18 4.11 -13.02
C ALA A 67 29.83 2.69 -13.47
N LEU A 68 28.69 2.16 -13.02
CA LEU A 68 28.16 0.85 -13.44
C LEU A 68 27.46 0.89 -14.80
N GLN A 69 27.39 2.05 -15.46
CA GLN A 69 26.72 2.25 -16.76
C GLN A 69 25.28 1.70 -16.75
N LEU A 70 24.55 1.91 -15.65
CA LEU A 70 23.20 1.39 -15.52
C LEU A 70 22.29 2.00 -16.62
N PRO A 71 21.60 1.17 -17.42
CA PRO A 71 20.83 1.67 -18.52
C PRO A 71 19.59 2.47 -18.03
N PRO A 72 19.24 3.60 -18.68
CA PRO A 72 18.14 4.48 -18.24
C PRO A 72 16.78 3.78 -18.07
N TRP A 73 16.52 2.74 -18.84
CA TRP A 73 15.25 2.00 -18.79
C TRP A 73 15.02 1.32 -17.43
N LEU A 74 16.06 1.00 -16.64
CA LEU A 74 15.91 0.45 -15.30
C LEU A 74 15.21 1.44 -14.37
N PHE A 75 15.61 2.71 -14.42
CA PHE A 75 14.99 3.78 -13.62
C PHE A 75 13.55 4.04 -14.09
N LEU A 76 13.31 4.00 -15.41
CA LEU A 76 11.97 4.09 -15.97
C LEU A 76 11.10 2.91 -15.50
N ALA A 77 11.62 1.68 -15.55
CA ALA A 77 10.90 0.49 -15.10
C ALA A 77 10.57 0.58 -13.60
N ALA A 78 11.54 0.96 -12.76
CA ALA A 78 11.31 1.19 -11.33
C ALA A 78 10.24 2.27 -11.09
N PHE A 79 10.29 3.38 -11.83
CA PHE A 79 9.28 4.42 -11.78
C PHE A 79 7.89 3.91 -12.18
N LEU A 80 7.77 3.17 -13.28
CA LEU A 80 6.49 2.60 -13.75
C LEU A 80 5.92 1.57 -12.77
N ILE A 81 6.78 0.77 -12.12
CA ILE A 81 6.37 -0.17 -11.06
C ILE A 81 5.81 0.61 -9.87
N LEU A 82 6.53 1.61 -9.37
CA LEU A 82 6.07 2.45 -8.27
C LEU A 82 4.78 3.21 -8.63
N LEU A 83 4.71 3.76 -9.84
CA LEU A 83 3.52 4.45 -10.35
C LEU A 83 2.32 3.49 -10.45
N GLY A 84 2.53 2.27 -10.92
CA GLY A 84 1.49 1.26 -10.99
C GLY A 84 1.03 0.76 -9.61
N LEU A 85 1.95 0.63 -8.65
CA LEU A 85 1.68 0.20 -7.29
C LEU A 85 0.94 1.26 -6.48
N TYR A 86 1.34 2.52 -6.59
CA TYR A 86 0.77 3.66 -5.86
C TYR A 86 -0.16 4.54 -6.72
N TRP A 87 -0.70 3.96 -7.81
CA TRP A 87 -1.47 4.65 -8.84
C TRP A 87 -2.59 5.55 -8.29
N SER A 88 -3.27 5.11 -7.24
CA SER A 88 -4.42 5.80 -6.66
C SER A 88 -4.13 6.50 -5.35
N THR A 89 -2.96 6.29 -4.73
CA THR A 89 -2.66 6.78 -3.38
C THR A 89 -2.74 8.31 -3.29
N PHE A 90 -2.40 9.03 -4.36
CA PHE A 90 -2.53 10.49 -4.42
C PHE A 90 -3.98 11.00 -4.35
N ARG A 91 -4.98 10.15 -4.65
CA ARG A 91 -6.42 10.48 -4.56
C ARG A 91 -7.07 9.87 -3.33
N THR A 92 -6.84 8.58 -3.10
CA THR A 92 -7.55 7.81 -2.07
C THR A 92 -6.89 7.88 -0.71
N GLN A 93 -5.60 8.27 -0.65
CA GLN A 93 -4.79 8.20 0.57
C GLN A 93 -4.76 6.78 1.17
N VAL A 94 -4.84 5.77 0.30
CA VAL A 94 -4.71 4.35 0.64
C VAL A 94 -3.44 3.83 -0.03
N PRO A 95 -2.30 3.80 0.67
CA PRO A 95 -1.09 3.11 0.21
C PRO A 95 -1.27 1.58 0.27
N TYR A 96 -0.47 0.85 -0.50
CA TYR A 96 -0.47 -0.61 -0.43
C TYR A 96 0.23 -1.11 0.84
N TYR A 97 -0.54 -1.72 1.74
CA TYR A 97 -0.05 -2.51 2.88
C TYR A 97 -0.78 -3.86 2.92
N PRO A 98 -0.08 -5.01 2.80
CA PRO A 98 -0.73 -6.30 2.89
C PRO A 98 -1.13 -6.62 4.33
N SER A 99 -2.33 -7.17 4.51
CA SER A 99 -2.72 -7.82 5.76
C SER A 99 -1.99 -9.16 5.95
N HIS A 100 -1.96 -9.65 7.19
CA HIS A 100 -1.20 -10.84 7.57
C HIS A 100 -2.03 -12.13 7.51
N PRO A 101 -1.39 -13.32 7.33
CA PRO A 101 -2.09 -14.61 7.34
C PRO A 101 -2.96 -14.87 8.58
N ALA A 102 -2.56 -14.37 9.75
CA ALA A 102 -3.36 -14.48 10.96
C ALA A 102 -4.68 -13.70 10.88
N VAL A 103 -4.66 -12.51 10.26
CA VAL A 103 -5.88 -11.72 9.96
C VAL A 103 -6.75 -12.47 8.97
N TRP A 104 -6.15 -13.11 7.95
CA TRP A 104 -6.91 -13.88 6.97
C TRP A 104 -7.62 -15.08 7.61
N ASP A 105 -6.97 -15.76 8.55
CA ASP A 105 -7.58 -16.85 9.30
C ASP A 105 -8.69 -16.34 10.24
N ALA A 106 -8.47 -15.21 10.92
CA ALA A 106 -9.52 -14.57 11.74
C ALA A 106 -10.76 -14.24 10.89
N VAL A 107 -10.58 -13.68 9.68
CA VAL A 107 -11.66 -13.43 8.73
C VAL A 107 -12.34 -14.75 8.31
N ARG A 108 -11.58 -15.81 8.03
CA ARG A 108 -12.16 -17.13 7.70
C ARG A 108 -13.02 -17.68 8.84
N GLN A 109 -12.58 -17.53 10.08
CA GLN A 109 -13.27 -18.06 11.26
C GLN A 109 -14.61 -17.37 11.56
N ILE A 110 -14.79 -16.12 11.16
CA ILE A 110 -16.06 -15.39 11.35
C ILE A 110 -17.09 -15.68 10.24
N LEU A 111 -16.66 -16.27 9.12
CA LEU A 111 -17.58 -16.59 8.03
C LEU A 111 -18.56 -17.69 8.45
N PRO A 112 -19.86 -17.55 8.14
CA PRO A 112 -20.86 -18.56 8.48
C PRO A 112 -20.53 -19.91 7.79
N PRO A 113 -21.01 -21.04 8.32
CA PRO A 113 -20.85 -22.33 7.67
C PRO A 113 -21.59 -22.36 6.32
N PRO A 114 -21.24 -23.30 5.42
CA PRO A 114 -21.95 -23.49 4.15
C PRO A 114 -23.45 -23.73 4.40
N ALA A 115 -24.33 -22.98 3.72
CA ALA A 115 -25.77 -23.19 3.83
C ALA A 115 -26.19 -24.41 3.01
N ALA A 116 -26.93 -25.34 3.60
CA ALA A 116 -27.51 -26.48 2.88
C ALA A 116 -28.63 -25.98 1.94
N GLY A 117 -28.35 -25.92 0.64
CA GLY A 117 -29.34 -25.60 -0.40
C GLY A 117 -29.52 -24.12 -0.75
N GLY A 118 -28.62 -23.24 -0.29
CA GLY A 118 -28.65 -21.80 -0.61
C GLY A 118 -27.70 -21.38 -1.75
N ALA A 119 -27.81 -20.12 -2.18
CA ALA A 119 -26.80 -19.49 -3.04
C ALA A 119 -25.43 -19.45 -2.33
N PRO A 120 -24.31 -19.52 -3.07
CA PRO A 120 -22.98 -19.54 -2.48
C PRO A 120 -22.69 -18.26 -1.68
N LEU A 121 -21.90 -18.40 -0.62
CA LEU A 121 -21.48 -17.30 0.23
C LEU A 121 -20.62 -16.31 -0.59
N ARG A 122 -21.06 -15.07 -0.75
CA ARG A 122 -20.28 -14.03 -1.44
C ARG A 122 -19.49 -13.19 -0.47
N VAL A 123 -18.18 -13.12 -0.66
CA VAL A 123 -17.28 -12.30 0.15
C VAL A 123 -16.43 -11.42 -0.76
N ILE A 124 -16.13 -10.21 -0.33
CA ILE A 124 -15.27 -9.29 -1.08
C ILE A 124 -14.23 -8.61 -0.20
N ASP A 125 -13.03 -8.48 -0.75
CA ASP A 125 -11.94 -7.62 -0.24
C ASP A 125 -11.90 -6.33 -1.06
N ILE A 126 -12.17 -5.19 -0.42
CA ILE A 126 -12.18 -3.86 -1.06
C ILE A 126 -10.82 -3.18 -0.86
N GLY A 127 -10.07 -3.03 -1.96
CA GLY A 127 -8.63 -2.71 -1.87
C GLY A 127 -7.78 -3.98 -1.76
N SER A 128 -8.12 -5.01 -2.54
CA SER A 128 -7.56 -6.36 -2.39
C SER A 128 -6.05 -6.50 -2.64
N GLY A 129 -5.41 -5.46 -3.17
CA GLY A 129 -3.98 -5.40 -3.43
C GLY A 129 -3.52 -6.57 -4.30
N LEU A 130 -2.49 -7.29 -3.84
CA LEU A 130 -1.98 -8.49 -4.53
C LEU A 130 -2.90 -9.72 -4.38
N GLY A 131 -4.06 -9.60 -3.71
CA GLY A 131 -5.09 -10.63 -3.60
C GLY A 131 -4.86 -11.66 -2.50
N GLY A 132 -4.04 -11.35 -1.49
CA GLY A 132 -3.65 -12.28 -0.42
C GLY A 132 -4.83 -12.95 0.28
N LEU A 133 -5.71 -12.14 0.88
CA LEU A 133 -6.90 -12.62 1.58
C LEU A 133 -7.84 -13.39 0.65
N VAL A 134 -8.17 -12.84 -0.52
CA VAL A 134 -9.12 -13.45 -1.47
C VAL A 134 -8.63 -14.82 -1.96
N LEU A 135 -7.33 -14.95 -2.30
CA LEU A 135 -6.74 -16.22 -2.69
C LEU A 135 -6.73 -17.23 -1.54
N TYR A 136 -6.46 -16.76 -0.31
CA TYR A 136 -6.51 -17.61 0.87
C TYR A 136 -7.92 -18.13 1.14
N LEU A 137 -8.92 -17.25 1.16
CA LEU A 137 -10.33 -17.63 1.36
C LEU A 137 -10.82 -18.57 0.26
N ALA A 138 -10.50 -18.31 -1.02
CA ALA A 138 -10.91 -19.18 -2.12
C ALA A 138 -10.38 -20.61 -2.00
N ARG A 139 -9.24 -20.81 -1.32
CA ARG A 139 -8.70 -22.15 -1.03
C ARG A 139 -9.36 -22.79 0.18
N GLN A 140 -9.58 -22.02 1.24
CA GLN A 140 -10.11 -22.52 2.51
C GLN A 140 -11.64 -22.68 2.55
N ARG A 141 -12.33 -21.95 1.68
CA ARG A 141 -13.80 -21.89 1.58
C ARG A 141 -14.23 -22.14 0.13
N PRO A 142 -14.08 -23.38 -0.38
CA PRO A 142 -14.49 -23.72 -1.75
C PRO A 142 -16.01 -23.59 -1.99
N ASP A 143 -16.78 -23.45 -0.92
CA ASP A 143 -18.22 -23.14 -0.88
C ASP A 143 -18.54 -21.65 -1.11
N ALA A 144 -17.54 -20.77 -1.02
CA ALA A 144 -17.71 -19.33 -1.13
C ALA A 144 -17.22 -18.80 -2.49
N GLU A 145 -17.92 -17.78 -3.00
CA GLU A 145 -17.45 -16.93 -4.08
C GLU A 145 -16.62 -15.78 -3.48
N CYS A 146 -15.29 -15.86 -3.63
CA CYS A 146 -14.36 -14.86 -3.12
C CYS A 146 -13.97 -13.85 -4.21
N HIS A 147 -14.24 -12.57 -3.94
CA HIS A 147 -13.97 -11.47 -4.84
C HIS A 147 -12.93 -10.51 -4.26
N GLY A 148 -12.11 -9.93 -5.12
CA GLY A 148 -11.27 -8.78 -4.79
C GLY A 148 -11.55 -7.65 -5.77
N ILE A 149 -11.65 -6.43 -5.28
CA ILE A 149 -11.66 -5.23 -6.11
C ILE A 149 -10.45 -4.38 -5.75
N GLU A 150 -9.76 -3.87 -6.77
CA GLU A 150 -8.55 -3.07 -6.60
C GLU A 150 -8.54 -1.94 -7.60
N LEU A 151 -8.13 -0.75 -7.16
CA LEU A 151 -8.10 0.46 -7.98
C LEU A 151 -6.75 0.60 -8.70
N ALA A 152 -5.66 0.13 -8.08
CA ALA A 152 -4.32 0.17 -8.63
C ALA A 152 -4.11 -0.92 -9.70
N PRO A 153 -3.73 -0.56 -10.94
CA PRO A 153 -3.61 -1.52 -12.05
C PRO A 153 -2.58 -2.63 -11.81
N LEU A 154 -1.44 -2.31 -11.19
CA LEU A 154 -0.37 -3.29 -10.99
C LEU A 154 -0.76 -4.34 -9.93
N PRO A 155 -1.23 -3.98 -8.72
CA PRO A 155 -1.68 -4.98 -7.76
C PRO A 155 -2.84 -5.85 -8.28
N TRP A 156 -3.80 -5.25 -9.00
CA TRP A 156 -4.86 -6.00 -9.68
C TRP A 156 -4.32 -7.01 -10.70
N LEU A 157 -3.37 -6.60 -11.55
CA LEU A 157 -2.79 -7.49 -12.54
C LEU A 157 -2.07 -8.66 -11.87
N VAL A 158 -1.29 -8.38 -10.82
CA VAL A 158 -0.58 -9.41 -10.06
C VAL A 158 -1.56 -10.37 -9.38
N SER A 159 -2.64 -9.88 -8.76
CA SER A 159 -3.63 -10.74 -8.11
C SER A 159 -4.34 -11.66 -9.11
N ARG A 160 -4.69 -11.14 -10.29
CA ARG A 160 -5.26 -11.92 -11.40
C ARG A 160 -4.29 -12.99 -11.92
N LEU A 161 -3.01 -12.65 -12.11
CA LEU A 161 -1.99 -13.61 -12.54
C LEU A 161 -1.75 -14.70 -11.50
N ARG A 162 -1.67 -14.33 -10.22
CA ARG A 162 -1.56 -15.30 -9.11
C ARG A 162 -2.75 -16.26 -9.08
N ALA A 163 -3.97 -15.77 -9.32
CA ALA A 163 -5.15 -16.62 -9.42
C ALA A 163 -5.04 -17.62 -10.57
N ALA A 164 -4.66 -17.15 -11.76
CA ALA A 164 -4.53 -17.98 -12.95
C ALA A 164 -3.45 -19.07 -12.79
N VAL A 165 -2.25 -18.70 -12.31
CA VAL A 165 -1.13 -19.63 -12.09
C VAL A 165 -1.46 -20.70 -11.04
N THR A 166 -2.28 -20.36 -10.05
CA THR A 166 -2.67 -21.31 -8.99
C THR A 166 -3.98 -22.06 -9.27
N GLY A 167 -4.62 -21.83 -10.42
CA GLY A 167 -5.93 -22.42 -10.73
C GLY A 167 -7.03 -22.02 -9.75
N SER A 168 -6.88 -20.87 -9.08
CA SER A 168 -7.80 -20.40 -8.05
C SER A 168 -9.13 -19.94 -8.64
N ARG A 169 -10.22 -20.13 -7.89
CA ARG A 169 -11.57 -19.64 -8.21
C ARG A 169 -11.79 -18.16 -7.84
N ALA A 170 -10.80 -17.53 -7.20
CA ALA A 170 -10.83 -16.13 -6.82
C ALA A 170 -11.06 -15.21 -8.04
N ARG A 171 -11.90 -14.20 -7.89
CA ARG A 171 -12.22 -13.24 -8.97
C ARG A 171 -11.72 -11.84 -8.61
N PHE A 172 -10.90 -11.26 -9.47
CA PHE A 172 -10.32 -9.93 -9.26
C PHE A 172 -10.82 -8.92 -10.29
N THR A 173 -11.34 -7.78 -9.83
CA THR A 173 -11.87 -6.71 -10.67
C THR A 173 -11.04 -5.45 -10.49
N LEU A 174 -10.65 -4.81 -11.60
CA LEU A 174 -10.05 -3.49 -11.58
C LEU A 174 -11.17 -2.46 -11.48
N GLY A 175 -11.22 -1.70 -10.40
CA GLY A 175 -12.29 -0.73 -10.21
C GLY A 175 -12.33 -0.06 -8.85
N ASP A 176 -13.26 0.89 -8.76
CA ASP A 176 -13.57 1.62 -7.55
C ASP A 176 -14.69 0.90 -6.79
N TYR A 177 -14.45 0.57 -5.51
CA TYR A 177 -15.43 -0.10 -4.68
C TYR A 177 -16.65 0.78 -4.39
N GLU A 178 -16.56 2.11 -4.53
CA GLU A 178 -17.71 2.99 -4.33
C GLU A 178 -18.85 2.70 -5.33
N LYS A 179 -18.51 2.16 -6.51
CA LYS A 179 -19.47 1.78 -7.58
C LYS A 179 -20.02 0.36 -7.42
N LEU A 180 -19.52 -0.39 -6.45
CA LEU A 180 -19.91 -1.78 -6.20
C LEU A 180 -21.19 -1.82 -5.35
N ASP A 181 -22.11 -2.72 -5.65
CA ASP A 181 -23.30 -2.95 -4.83
C ASP A 181 -22.96 -3.86 -3.63
N PHE A 182 -22.86 -3.27 -2.43
CA PHE A 182 -22.48 -3.99 -1.21
C PHE A 182 -23.56 -5.01 -0.78
N GLY A 183 -24.81 -4.82 -1.19
CA GLY A 183 -25.93 -5.70 -0.86
C GLY A 183 -25.80 -7.12 -1.42
N ARG A 184 -24.84 -7.36 -2.32
CA ARG A 184 -24.53 -8.68 -2.89
C ARG A 184 -23.60 -9.52 -2.04
N TYR A 185 -22.97 -8.94 -1.02
CA TYR A 185 -21.90 -9.56 -0.27
C TYR A 185 -22.33 -9.81 1.18
N ARG A 186 -22.01 -11.00 1.66
CA ARG A 186 -22.26 -11.41 3.05
C ARG A 186 -21.15 -10.92 3.99
N LEU A 187 -19.95 -10.75 3.44
CA LEU A 187 -18.80 -10.11 4.07
C LEU A 187 -18.20 -9.09 3.10
N VAL A 188 -17.98 -7.86 3.58
CA VAL A 188 -17.08 -6.88 2.98
C VAL A 188 -15.89 -6.74 3.92
N PHE A 189 -14.68 -7.06 3.45
CA PHE A 189 -13.44 -6.85 4.18
C PHE A 189 -12.72 -5.60 3.67
N ALA A 190 -12.20 -4.78 4.58
CA ALA A 190 -11.48 -3.56 4.28
C ALA A 190 -10.16 -3.49 5.05
N TYR A 191 -9.08 -3.14 4.36
CA TYR A 191 -7.86 -2.64 4.96
C TYR A 191 -7.39 -1.43 4.14
N LEU A 192 -7.93 -0.25 4.49
CA LEU A 192 -7.83 0.96 3.68
C LEU A 192 -6.99 2.04 4.38
N SER A 193 -7.63 3.11 4.83
CA SER A 193 -7.04 4.19 5.63
C SER A 193 -8.14 4.90 6.42
N PRO A 194 -7.79 5.66 7.48
CA PRO A 194 -8.76 6.43 8.25
C PRO A 194 -9.62 7.38 7.41
N ALA A 195 -9.03 7.96 6.35
CA ALA A 195 -9.72 8.89 5.45
C ALA A 195 -10.86 8.23 4.65
N ALA A 196 -10.77 6.91 4.37
CA ALA A 196 -11.78 6.17 3.62
C ALA A 196 -12.96 5.71 4.51
N MET A 197 -12.74 5.57 5.82
CA MET A 197 -13.69 4.94 6.75
C MET A 197 -15.07 5.63 6.81
N PRO A 198 -15.19 6.98 6.85
CA PRO A 198 -16.51 7.62 6.89
C PRO A 198 -17.35 7.34 5.63
N GLY A 199 -16.71 7.36 4.44
CA GLY A 199 -17.35 7.06 3.17
C GLY A 199 -17.77 5.59 3.09
N LEU A 200 -16.88 4.69 3.53
CA LEU A 200 -17.15 3.27 3.63
C LEU A 200 -18.36 2.97 4.53
N TRP A 201 -18.42 3.58 5.72
CA TRP A 201 -19.53 3.39 6.64
C TRP A 201 -20.88 3.82 6.04
N ARG A 202 -20.93 5.02 5.46
CA ARG A 202 -22.15 5.54 4.82
C ARG A 202 -22.67 4.58 3.74
N LYS A 203 -21.77 4.03 2.92
CA LYS A 203 -22.12 3.07 1.88
C LYS A 203 -22.60 1.74 2.48
N ALA A 204 -21.86 1.20 3.45
CA ALA A 204 -22.20 -0.07 4.10
C ALA A 204 -23.57 0.00 4.79
N ALA A 205 -23.84 1.07 5.54
CA ALA A 205 -25.13 1.29 6.21
C ALA A 205 -26.30 1.47 5.25
N ALA A 206 -26.07 1.98 4.04
CA ALA A 206 -27.12 2.15 3.04
C ALA A 206 -27.42 0.87 2.25
N GLU A 207 -26.41 0.03 2.00
CA GLU A 207 -26.50 -1.05 1.01
C GLU A 207 -26.41 -2.48 1.57
N MET A 208 -25.74 -2.67 2.73
CA MET A 208 -25.56 -4.01 3.28
C MET A 208 -26.89 -4.56 3.82
N ARG A 209 -27.12 -5.84 3.53
CA ARG A 209 -28.36 -6.52 3.92
C ARG A 209 -28.30 -7.03 5.35
N PRO A 210 -29.46 -7.18 6.02
CA PRO A 210 -29.53 -7.85 7.31
C PRO A 210 -28.84 -9.21 7.31
N GLY A 211 -28.09 -9.46 8.37
CA GLY A 211 -27.19 -10.58 8.55
C GLY A 211 -25.78 -10.30 8.06
N ALA A 212 -25.55 -9.48 7.03
CA ALA A 212 -24.21 -9.23 6.45
C ALA A 212 -23.25 -8.55 7.45
N MET A 213 -21.96 -8.59 7.15
CA MET A 213 -20.94 -8.00 8.02
C MET A 213 -19.89 -7.21 7.26
N LEU A 214 -19.50 -6.06 7.81
CA LEU A 214 -18.32 -5.31 7.42
C LEU A 214 -17.20 -5.66 8.40
N ALA A 215 -16.04 -6.04 7.90
CA ALA A 215 -14.85 -6.28 8.70
C ALA A 215 -13.73 -5.32 8.26
N SER A 216 -13.17 -4.55 9.18
CA SER A 216 -12.08 -3.60 8.92
C SER A 216 -10.87 -3.97 9.77
N TYR A 217 -9.71 -4.12 9.15
CA TYR A 217 -8.45 -4.32 9.87
C TYR A 217 -7.80 -2.97 10.19
N GLU A 218 -7.31 -2.81 11.43
CA GLU A 218 -6.62 -1.63 11.99
C GLU A 218 -7.51 -0.37 12.15
N PHE A 219 -8.44 -0.13 11.24
CA PHE A 219 -9.21 1.12 11.20
C PHE A 219 -10.65 0.93 11.70
N ALA A 220 -10.97 1.57 12.83
CA ALA A 220 -12.32 1.65 13.37
C ALA A 220 -13.19 2.68 12.62
N ILE A 221 -14.50 2.65 12.88
CA ILE A 221 -15.48 3.59 12.33
C ILE A 221 -16.02 4.43 13.49
N ASP A 222 -15.72 5.74 13.50
CA ASP A 222 -16.12 6.62 14.60
C ASP A 222 -17.64 6.73 14.79
N ALA A 223 -18.39 6.58 13.69
CA ALA A 223 -19.85 6.71 13.69
C ALA A 223 -20.59 5.60 14.44
N ARG A 224 -19.96 4.42 14.64
CA ARG A 224 -20.57 3.28 15.35
C ARG A 224 -19.48 2.37 15.92
N ALA A 225 -19.59 2.06 17.22
CA ALA A 225 -18.71 1.06 17.84
C ALA A 225 -18.85 -0.32 17.16
N PRO A 226 -17.75 -1.09 17.03
CA PRO A 226 -17.80 -2.44 16.46
C PRO A 226 -18.60 -3.38 17.36
N ASP A 227 -19.37 -4.29 16.74
CA ASP A 227 -20.11 -5.32 17.47
C ASP A 227 -19.17 -6.44 17.96
N ARG A 228 -18.04 -6.63 17.28
CA ARG A 228 -16.99 -7.58 17.67
C ARG A 228 -15.62 -7.06 17.28
N THR A 229 -14.64 -7.30 18.15
CA THR A 229 -13.22 -6.99 17.91
C THR A 229 -12.40 -8.26 18.10
N ILE A 230 -11.46 -8.52 17.18
CA ILE A 230 -10.55 -9.67 17.24
C ILE A 230 -9.11 -9.18 17.11
N HIS A 231 -8.26 -9.50 18.07
CA HIS A 231 -6.82 -9.27 17.98
C HIS A 231 -6.16 -10.49 17.34
N ALA A 232 -5.90 -10.41 16.04
CA ALA A 232 -5.33 -11.51 15.26
C ALA A 232 -3.79 -11.54 15.31
N THR A 233 -3.16 -10.46 15.75
CA THR A 233 -1.70 -10.28 15.84
C THR A 233 -1.33 -9.86 17.25
N GLU A 234 -0.07 -10.01 17.65
CA GLU A 234 0.43 -9.61 18.98
C GLU A 234 0.47 -8.08 19.20
N GLY A 235 0.27 -7.29 18.13
CA GLY A 235 0.19 -5.83 18.20
C GLY A 235 -1.19 -5.29 18.61
N GLU A 236 -1.31 -3.96 18.67
CA GLU A 236 -2.56 -3.27 19.01
C GLU A 236 -3.61 -3.36 17.89
N ASP A 237 -3.18 -3.66 16.66
CA ASP A 237 -4.05 -3.73 15.49
C ASP A 237 -5.12 -4.81 15.67
N ALA A 238 -6.37 -4.41 15.45
CA ALA A 238 -7.52 -5.29 15.62
C ALA A 238 -8.32 -5.42 14.33
N LEU A 239 -9.04 -6.53 14.22
CA LEU A 239 -10.09 -6.72 13.23
C LEU A 239 -11.42 -6.31 13.86
N TYR A 240 -11.97 -5.19 13.42
CA TYR A 240 -13.26 -4.65 13.85
C TYR A 240 -14.37 -5.16 12.94
N ILE A 241 -15.49 -5.56 13.53
CA ILE A 241 -16.62 -6.17 12.81
C ILE A 241 -17.91 -5.47 13.19
N TRP A 242 -18.70 -5.10 12.17
CA TRP A 242 -20.06 -4.59 12.30
C TRP A 242 -21.03 -5.50 11.57
N TYR A 243 -22.10 -5.91 12.24
CA TYR A 243 -23.22 -6.65 11.66
C TYR A 243 -24.35 -5.68 11.30
N PHE A 244 -25.03 -5.99 10.20
CA PHE A 244 -26.21 -5.28 9.67
C PHE A 244 -27.47 -6.11 9.83
#